data_AF-A0A946RFP4-F1
#
_entry.id   AF-A0A946RFP4-F1
#
_cell.length_a   1.000
_cell.length_b   1.000
_cell.length_c   1.000
_cell.angle_alpha   90.00
_cell.angle_beta   90.00
_cell.angle_gamma   90.00
#
_symmetry.space_group_name_H-M   'P 1'
#
loop_
_entity.id
_entity.type
_entity.pdbx_description
1 polymer ?
#
loop_
_entity_poly.entity_id
_entity_poly.type
_entity_poly.pdbx_seq_one_letter_code
_entity_poly.pdbx_strand_id
1 'polypeptide(L)'
;MSKIKKTRAAAILIVLITFLFILIYFNPSYSKHFRYLNFDSALSIISANNFFSDYKIKNEKKIRYFVQLGVFAKPNEVDKIRAKLSLLGIKANYDKYILGSKLTTKITLGPYNKNALVKTVENLKLNNMKYRVINE
;
A
#
# COMPACT_ATOMS: atom_id res chain seq x y z
N MET A 1 -35.48 14.71 3.58
CA MET A 1 -35.94 13.37 3.14
C MET A 1 -34.89 12.24 3.29
N SER A 2 -33.75 12.42 4.01
CA SER A 2 -32.73 11.35 4.15
C SER A 2 -32.74 10.61 5.50
N LYS A 3 -33.13 11.27 6.61
CA LYS A 3 -33.16 10.63 7.95
C LYS A 3 -34.21 9.51 8.07
N ILE A 4 -35.39 9.69 7.48
CA ILE A 4 -36.50 8.71 7.51
C ILE A 4 -36.15 7.41 6.75
N LYS A 5 -35.34 7.48 5.69
CA LYS A 5 -34.88 6.28 4.96
C LYS A 5 -33.86 5.49 5.78
N LYS A 6 -32.97 6.17 6.51
CA LYS A 6 -31.98 5.52 7.40
C LYS A 6 -32.65 4.81 8.58
N THR A 7 -33.66 5.42 9.21
CA THR A 7 -34.38 4.80 10.33
C THR A 7 -35.18 3.56 9.89
N ARG A 8 -35.79 3.60 8.69
CA ARG A 8 -36.47 2.43 8.10
C ARG A 8 -35.49 1.31 7.77
N ALA A 9 -34.32 1.63 7.20
CA ALA A 9 -33.29 0.62 6.91
C ALA A 9 -32.75 -0.05 8.19
N ALA A 10 -32.53 0.73 9.25
CA ALA A 10 -32.11 0.19 10.56
C ALA A 10 -33.17 -0.74 11.16
N ALA A 11 -34.45 -0.36 11.10
CA ALA A 11 -35.54 -1.20 11.59
C ALA A 11 -35.63 -2.53 10.82
N ILE A 12 -35.49 -2.49 9.48
CA ILE A 12 -35.48 -3.70 8.64
C ILE A 12 -34.31 -4.62 9.00
N LEU A 13 -33.12 -4.05 9.22
CA LEU A 13 -31.94 -4.82 9.61
C LEU A 13 -32.15 -5.53 10.95
N ILE A 14 -32.73 -4.83 11.94
CA ILE A 14 -33.01 -5.41 13.27
C ILE A 14 -33.99 -6.59 13.14
N VAL A 15 -35.07 -6.42 12.37
CA VAL A 15 -36.05 -7.49 12.12
C VAL A 15 -35.41 -8.69 11.41
N LEU A 16 -34.48 -8.45 10.48
CA LEU A 16 -33.80 -9.50 9.75
C LEU A 16 -32.83 -10.29 10.65
N ILE A 17 -32.11 -9.59 11.54
CA ILE A 17 -31.23 -10.21 12.54
C ILE A 17 -32.02 -11.08 13.52
N THR A 18 -33.14 -10.58 14.04
CA THR A 18 -33.97 -11.34 14.99
C THR A 18 -34.61 -12.56 14.33
N PHE A 19 -35.04 -12.45 13.07
CA PHE A 19 -35.56 -13.58 12.30
C PHE A 19 -34.51 -14.68 12.07
N LEU A 20 -33.28 -14.29 11.71
CA LEU A 20 -32.14 -15.21 11.59
C LEU A 20 -31.82 -15.90 12.92
N PHE A 21 -31.89 -15.16 14.03
CA PHE A 21 -31.65 -15.72 15.37
C PHE A 21 -32.68 -16.79 15.74
N ILE A 22 -33.96 -16.54 15.46
CA ILE A 22 -35.05 -17.51 15.68
C ILE A 22 -34.86 -18.77 14.82
N LEU A 23 -34.48 -18.61 13.55
CA LEU A 23 -34.19 -19.73 12.65
C LEU A 23 -33.05 -20.62 13.18
N ILE A 24 -31.99 -20.01 13.71
CA ILE A 24 -30.86 -20.75 14.30
C ILE A 24 -31.26 -21.43 15.61
N TYR A 25 -32.07 -20.77 16.45
CA TYR A 25 -32.51 -21.30 17.75
C TYR A 25 -33.42 -22.53 17.61
N PHE A 26 -34.42 -22.48 16.71
CA PHE A 26 -35.39 -23.57 16.54
C PHE A 26 -34.84 -24.77 15.78
N ASN A 27 -33.67 -24.63 15.15
CA ASN A 27 -33.17 -25.61 14.20
C ASN A 27 -31.77 -26.09 14.64
N PRO A 28 -31.70 -27.04 15.60
CA PRO A 28 -30.48 -27.40 16.33
C PRO A 28 -29.40 -28.07 15.47
N SER A 29 -29.71 -28.43 14.22
CA SER A 29 -28.71 -28.90 13.25
C SER A 29 -27.69 -27.81 12.91
N TYR A 30 -28.12 -26.55 12.85
CA TYR A 30 -27.24 -25.42 12.51
C TYR A 30 -26.36 -24.98 13.68
N SER A 31 -26.79 -25.17 14.93
CA SER A 31 -26.04 -24.73 16.12
C SER A 31 -24.67 -25.40 16.26
N LYS A 32 -24.53 -26.63 15.76
CA LYS A 32 -23.29 -27.42 15.82
C LYS A 32 -22.17 -26.82 14.96
N HIS A 33 -22.50 -26.10 13.89
CA HIS A 33 -21.50 -25.48 13.01
C HIS A 33 -20.95 -24.14 13.53
N PHE A 34 -21.65 -23.45 14.42
CA PHE A 34 -21.17 -22.19 15.01
C PHE A 34 -20.07 -22.40 16.06
N ARG A 35 -19.86 -23.64 16.52
CA ARG A 35 -18.90 -23.98 17.58
C ARG A 35 -17.43 -23.82 17.16
N TYR A 36 -17.15 -23.65 15.87
CA TYR A 36 -15.81 -23.42 15.32
C TYR A 36 -15.52 -21.95 14.98
N LEU A 37 -16.48 -21.05 15.17
CA LEU A 37 -16.27 -19.63 14.92
C LEU A 37 -15.47 -19.06 16.09
N ASN A 38 -14.15 -18.97 15.90
CA ASN A 38 -13.24 -18.36 16.87
C ASN A 38 -13.37 -16.83 16.80
N PHE A 39 -14.38 -16.30 17.49
CA PHE A 39 -14.65 -14.87 17.53
C PHE A 39 -13.53 -14.06 18.19
N ASP A 40 -12.72 -14.66 19.06
CA ASP A 40 -11.61 -13.98 19.74
C ASP A 40 -10.51 -13.55 18.76
N SER A 41 -10.29 -14.35 17.72
CA SER A 41 -9.37 -14.02 16.62
C SER A 41 -9.88 -12.84 15.81
N ALA A 42 -11.18 -12.81 15.52
CA ALA A 42 -11.81 -11.73 14.77
C ALA A 42 -11.84 -10.42 15.59
N LEU A 43 -12.15 -10.51 16.89
CA LEU A 43 -12.26 -9.36 17.78
C LEU A 43 -10.90 -8.68 18.02
N SER A 44 -9.84 -9.47 18.17
CA SER A 44 -8.46 -8.95 18.29
C SER A 44 -7.97 -8.26 17.01
N ILE A 45 -8.31 -8.79 15.83
CA ILE A 45 -8.00 -8.15 14.54
C ILE A 45 -8.76 -6.83 14.38
N ILE A 46 -10.04 -6.79 14.75
CA ILE A 46 -10.88 -5.58 14.68
C ILE A 46 -10.36 -4.50 15.64
N SER A 47 -9.99 -4.90 16.86
CA SER A 47 -9.43 -4.01 17.89
C SER A 47 -8.05 -3.47 17.49
N ALA A 48 -7.15 -4.33 17.01
CA ALA A 48 -5.81 -3.93 16.56
C ALA A 48 -5.87 -2.95 15.36
N ASN A 49 -6.87 -3.10 14.50
CA ASN A 49 -7.00 -2.30 13.29
C ASN A 49 -7.81 -1.01 13.49
N ASN A 50 -8.20 -0.66 14.72
CA ASN A 50 -8.96 0.55 15.05
C ASN A 50 -10.20 0.74 14.13
N PHE A 51 -10.85 -0.36 13.73
CA PHE A 51 -11.87 -0.37 12.67
C PHE A 51 -13.09 0.51 12.98
N PHE A 52 -13.42 0.69 14.26
CA PHE A 52 -14.52 1.53 14.75
C PHE A 52 -14.05 2.83 15.41
N SER A 53 -12.77 3.16 15.30
CA SER A 53 -12.23 4.37 15.88
C SER A 53 -12.45 5.56 14.93
N ASP A 54 -13.33 6.49 15.31
CA ASP A 54 -13.45 7.81 14.68
C ASP A 54 -12.17 8.67 14.86
N TYR A 55 -11.19 8.16 15.63
CA TYR A 55 -9.87 8.75 15.72
C TYR A 55 -9.12 8.52 14.41
N LYS A 56 -9.10 9.55 13.58
CA LYS A 56 -8.22 9.66 12.41
C LYS A 56 -6.78 9.58 12.92
N ILE A 57 -6.22 8.37 13.02
CA ILE A 57 -4.81 8.16 13.29
C ILE A 57 -4.08 8.96 12.20
N LYS A 58 -3.51 10.10 12.59
CA LYS A 58 -2.60 10.87 11.74
C LYS A 58 -1.34 10.02 11.68
N ASN A 59 -1.38 8.94 10.91
CA ASN A 59 -0.20 8.27 10.42
C ASN A 59 0.50 9.35 9.62
N GLU A 60 1.44 10.04 10.25
CA GLU A 60 2.30 10.99 9.56
C GLU A 60 2.93 10.19 8.43
N LYS A 61 2.49 10.47 7.20
CA LYS A 61 3.03 9.82 6.02
C LYS A 61 4.51 10.11 6.06
N LYS A 62 5.30 9.10 6.40
CA LYS A 62 6.76 9.20 6.35
C LYS A 62 7.10 9.51 4.91
N ILE A 63 7.48 10.76 4.65
CA ILE A 63 7.85 11.22 3.31
C ILE A 63 9.00 10.35 2.85
N ARG A 64 8.81 9.63 1.75
CA ARG A 64 9.86 8.79 1.15
C ARG A 64 10.41 9.51 -0.06
N TYR A 65 11.73 9.54 -0.15
CA TYR A 65 12.42 10.15 -1.26
C TYR A 65 12.94 9.07 -2.21
N PHE A 66 12.79 9.33 -3.49
CA PHE A 66 13.33 8.53 -4.57
C PHE A 66 14.25 9.41 -5.42
N VAL A 67 15.27 8.80 -5.99
CA VAL A 67 16.14 9.48 -6.96
C VAL A 67 15.97 8.81 -8.31
N GLN A 68 15.41 9.52 -9.28
CA GLN A 68 15.28 9.07 -10.65
C GLN A 68 16.53 9.47 -11.44
N LEU A 69 17.18 8.48 -12.05
CA LEU A 69 18.37 8.71 -12.90
C LEU A 69 17.97 8.97 -14.36
N GLY A 70 16.82 8.46 -14.78
CA GLY A 70 16.27 8.72 -16.10
C GLY A 70 15.29 7.66 -16.57
N VAL A 71 14.87 7.84 -17.82
CA VAL A 71 13.93 6.99 -18.54
C VAL A 71 14.55 6.72 -19.90
N PHE A 72 14.87 5.46 -20.18
CA PHE A 72 15.69 5.07 -21.32
C PHE A 72 14.97 4.04 -22.17
N ALA A 73 14.85 4.31 -23.47
CA ALA A 73 14.28 3.36 -24.43
C ALA A 73 15.32 2.35 -24.93
N LYS A 74 16.61 2.71 -24.90
CA LYS A 74 17.71 1.86 -25.40
C LYS A 74 18.26 0.97 -24.27
N PRO A 75 18.32 -0.36 -24.44
CA PRO A 75 18.87 -1.27 -23.44
C PRO A 75 20.33 -0.96 -23.07
N ASN A 76 21.16 -0.62 -24.07
CA ASN A 76 22.57 -0.28 -23.86
C ASN A 76 22.77 0.90 -22.89
N GLU A 77 21.89 1.91 -22.93
CA GLU A 77 21.96 3.04 -21.99
C GLU A 77 21.64 2.60 -20.55
N VAL A 78 20.67 1.69 -20.40
CA VAL A 78 20.31 1.09 -19.12
C VAL A 78 21.47 0.28 -18.55
N ASP A 79 22.13 -0.53 -19.38
CA ASP A 79 23.24 -1.38 -18.95
C ASP A 79 24.47 -0.56 -18.54
N LYS A 80 24.76 0.55 -19.24
CA LYS A 80 25.81 1.50 -18.84
C LYS A 80 25.55 2.09 -17.46
N ILE A 81 24.31 2.49 -17.19
CA ILE A 81 23.93 3.04 -15.88
C ILE A 81 23.98 1.94 -14.82
N ARG A 82 23.49 0.74 -15.13
CA ARG A 82 23.56 -0.41 -14.23
C ARG A 82 24.99 -0.72 -13.83
N ALA A 83 25.91 -0.80 -14.77
CA ALA A 83 27.33 -1.04 -14.49
C ALA A 83 27.91 0.03 -13.57
N LYS A 84 27.65 1.33 -13.85
CA LYS A 84 28.11 2.43 -12.99
C LYS A 84 27.56 2.32 -11.56
N LEU A 85 26.28 2.01 -11.41
CA LEU A 85 25.65 1.87 -10.09
C LEU A 85 26.20 0.66 -9.33
N SER A 86 26.47 -0.44 -10.03
CA SER A 86 27.13 -1.61 -9.46
C SER A 86 28.53 -1.29 -8.95
N LEU A 87 29.32 -0.50 -9.68
CA LEU A 87 30.64 -0.03 -9.23
C LEU A 87 30.55 0.84 -7.97
N LEU A 88 29.47 1.61 -7.82
CA LEU A 88 29.22 2.43 -6.63
C LEU A 88 28.59 1.66 -5.46
N GLY A 89 28.29 0.37 -5.64
CA GLY A 89 27.56 -0.43 -4.65
C GLY A 89 26.12 0.04 -4.41
N ILE A 90 25.53 0.79 -5.36
CA ILE A 90 24.18 1.34 -5.23
C ILE A 90 23.17 0.40 -5.90
N LYS A 91 22.21 -0.09 -5.13
CA LYS A 91 21.08 -0.87 -5.65
C LYS A 91 20.02 0.05 -6.26
N ALA A 92 19.62 -0.24 -7.49
CA ALA A 92 18.60 0.49 -8.22
C ALA A 92 17.41 -0.40 -8.59
N ASN A 93 16.26 0.26 -8.74
CA ASN A 93 15.03 -0.33 -9.26
C ASN A 93 14.91 0.00 -10.76
N TYR A 94 14.49 -1.00 -11.53
CA TYR A 94 14.37 -0.92 -12.98
C TYR A 94 12.94 -1.24 -13.39
N ASP A 95 12.13 -0.21 -13.60
CA ASP A 95 10.73 -0.37 -13.98
C ASP A 95 10.63 -0.34 -15.52
N LYS A 96 10.22 -1.45 -16.13
CA LYS A 96 9.97 -1.53 -17.57
C LYS A 96 8.51 -1.23 -17.87
N TYR A 97 8.26 -0.32 -18.81
CA TYR A 97 6.91 0.01 -19.28
C TYR A 97 6.94 0.47 -20.74
N ILE A 98 5.78 0.43 -21.39
CA ILE A 98 5.61 0.91 -22.76
C ILE A 98 5.25 2.40 -22.69
N LEU A 99 6.03 3.24 -23.37
CA LEU A 99 5.75 4.67 -23.51
C LEU A 99 5.67 4.98 -25.00
N GLY A 100 4.48 5.39 -25.47
CA GLY A 100 4.26 5.78 -26.87
C GLY A 100 4.76 4.74 -27.88
N SER A 101 4.42 3.46 -27.66
CA SER A 101 4.83 2.27 -28.44
C SER A 101 6.28 1.76 -28.27
N LYS A 102 7.10 2.38 -27.41
CA LYS A 102 8.49 1.92 -27.16
C LYS A 102 8.63 1.30 -25.76
N LEU A 103 9.28 0.14 -25.69
CA LEU A 103 9.68 -0.45 -24.42
C LEU A 103 10.75 0.43 -23.78
N THR A 104 10.47 0.91 -22.59
CA THR A 104 11.27 1.92 -21.89
C THR A 104 11.51 1.48 -20.46
N THR A 105 12.70 1.78 -19.93
CA THR A 105 13.07 1.47 -18.55
C THR A 105 13.29 2.75 -17.77
N LYS A 106 12.56 2.94 -16.67
CA LYS A 106 12.81 3.98 -15.67
C LYS A 106 13.72 3.42 -14.59
N ILE A 107 14.77 4.17 -14.28
CA ILE A 107 15.76 3.79 -13.26
C ILE A 107 15.57 4.71 -12.05
N THR A 108 15.23 4.12 -10.91
CA THR A 108 15.02 4.82 -9.64
C THR A 108 15.86 4.22 -8.52
N LEU A 109 16.23 5.05 -7.55
CA LEU A 109 16.92 4.66 -6.33
C LEU A 109 16.03 4.95 -5.13
N GLY A 110 16.16 4.12 -4.09
CA GLY A 110 15.39 4.23 -2.86
C GLY A 110 14.34 3.13 -2.68
N PRO A 111 13.41 3.29 -1.72
CA PRO A 111 13.10 4.53 -0.98
C PRO A 111 14.17 4.96 0.02
N TYR A 112 14.39 6.27 0.16
CA TYR A 112 15.32 6.87 1.12
C TYR A 112 14.61 7.79 2.13
N ASN A 113 15.17 7.89 3.32
CA ASN A 113 14.90 8.98 4.26
C ASN A 113 15.75 10.21 3.89
N LYS A 114 15.50 11.36 4.55
CA LYS A 114 16.20 12.63 4.25
C LYS A 114 17.73 12.51 4.36
N ASN A 115 18.23 11.79 5.36
CA ASN A 115 19.68 11.67 5.60
C ASN A 115 20.36 10.78 4.55
N ALA A 116 19.76 9.62 4.23
CA ALA A 116 20.25 8.71 3.21
C ALA A 116 20.17 9.32 1.80
N LEU A 117 19.15 10.14 1.54
CA LEU A 117 19.02 10.89 0.29
C LEU A 117 20.22 11.81 0.07
N VAL A 118 20.60 12.62 1.07
CA VAL A 118 21.71 13.58 0.95
C VAL A 118 23.01 12.85 0.59
N LYS A 119 23.35 11.79 1.34
CA LYS A 119 24.54 10.97 1.06
C LYS A 119 24.53 10.35 -0.34
N THR A 120 23.37 9.84 -0.77
CA THR A 120 23.24 9.25 -2.11
C THR A 120 23.42 10.32 -3.18
N VAL A 121 22.78 11.48 -3.03
CA VAL A 121 22.87 12.60 -3.97
C VAL A 121 24.30 13.13 -4.08
N GLU A 122 25.02 13.24 -2.97
CA GLU A 122 26.45 13.62 -2.97
C GLU A 122 27.29 12.62 -3.76
N ASN A 123 27.12 11.32 -3.52
CA ASN A 123 27.80 10.29 -4.30
C ASN A 123 27.49 10.37 -5.80
N LEU A 124 26.23 10.63 -6.19
CA LEU A 124 25.85 10.79 -7.61
C LEU A 124 26.51 12.03 -8.22
N LYS A 125 26.59 13.14 -7.47
CA LYS A 125 27.20 14.40 -7.91
C LYS A 125 28.71 14.25 -8.12
N LEU A 126 29.40 13.57 -7.20
CA LEU A 126 30.84 13.27 -7.32
C LEU A 126 31.18 12.41 -8.54
N ASN A 127 30.23 11.60 -9.01
CA ASN A 127 30.39 10.73 -10.18
C ASN A 127 29.79 11.31 -11.47
N ASN A 128 29.48 12.62 -11.48
CA ASN A 128 28.92 13.34 -12.63
C ASN A 128 27.67 12.68 -13.23
N MET A 129 26.85 12.02 -12.40
CA MET A 129 25.62 11.38 -12.87
C MET A 129 24.44 12.34 -12.77
N LYS A 130 23.65 12.42 -13.84
CA LYS A 130 22.41 13.22 -13.84
C LYS A 130 21.34 12.52 -13.02
N TYR A 131 20.62 13.27 -12.20
CA TYR A 131 19.56 12.74 -11.34
C TYR A 131 18.45 13.77 -11.10
N ARG A 132 17.27 13.28 -10.69
CA ARG A 132 16.13 14.07 -10.23
C ARG A 132 15.58 13.47 -8.95
N VAL A 133 15.38 14.29 -7.92
CA VAL A 133 14.75 13.86 -6.66
C VAL A 133 13.23 13.92 -6.79
N ILE A 134 12.55 12.90 -6.28
CA ILE A 134 11.09 12.74 -6.28
C ILE A 134 10.66 12.39 -4.85
N ASN A 135 9.57 12.95 -4.37
CA ASN A 135 8.99 12.67 -3.07
C ASN A 135 7.58 12.07 -3.23
N GLU A 136 7.27 11.08 -2.40
CA GLU A 136 5.94 10.46 -2.25
C GLU A 136 5.42 10.60 -0.82
#